data_AF-A0A927RH10-F1
#
_entry.id   AF-A0A927RH10-F1
#
_cell.length_a   1.000
_cell.length_b   1.000
_cell.length_c   1.000
_cell.angle_alpha   90.00
_cell.angle_beta   90.00
_cell.angle_gamma   90.00
#
_symmetry.space_group_name_H-M   'P 1'
#
loop_
_entity.id
_entity.type
_entity.pdbx_description
1 polymer ?
#
loop_
_entity_poly.entity_id
_entity_poly.type
_entity_poly.pdbx_seq_one_letter_code
_entity_poly.pdbx_strand_id
1 'polypeptide(L)'
;MDRLREISFLLPKTPESRGFLAQLRLLLAEVAYADLAGSAGTDGGVGDRLTLTPPRPVDALPVTNFRLADVAAPQVAFDTGQSIGVGGSTGPLDSPTLPASVELADLVRRLAGHVQRVDHTGVNLPSCRTSAKGWQDLVGGLASTSTMYSYPTGEEWPFVLPSTEEELADDIREFVVGREPRFELVHDQWLRQPQWQFALWTDLTRAELESLFPEPEGLTFPDLAEIFRVVPIVHPWPGLTIRFDLCYRVDDGPSDWETGEWLVTAGGRIR
;
A
#
# COMPACT_ATOMS: atom_id res chain seq x y z
N MET A 1 25.49 3.98 -3.50
CA MET A 1 24.28 4.08 -4.35
C MET A 1 23.22 4.78 -3.54
N ASP A 2 22.39 5.61 -4.16
CA ASP A 2 21.25 6.19 -3.45
C ASP A 2 20.21 5.09 -3.24
N ARG A 3 20.07 4.67 -1.98
CA ARG A 3 19.08 3.70 -1.52
C ARG A 3 17.70 4.35 -1.46
N LEU A 4 16.65 3.62 -1.81
CA LEU A 4 15.27 4.02 -1.59
C LEU A 4 15.02 4.19 -0.09
N ARG A 5 14.76 5.42 0.35
CA ARG A 5 14.49 5.73 1.76
C ARG A 5 13.01 6.01 2.01
N GLU A 6 12.33 6.59 1.03
CA GLU A 6 10.96 7.05 1.19
C GLU A 6 10.09 6.70 -0.03
N ILE A 7 8.95 6.09 0.26
CA ILE A 7 7.83 5.93 -0.67
C ILE A 7 6.73 6.89 -0.22
N SER A 8 6.33 7.80 -1.10
CA SER A 8 5.54 8.98 -0.76
C SER A 8 4.24 8.99 -1.55
N PHE A 9 3.11 8.68 -0.92
CA PHE A 9 1.75 8.92 -1.43
C PHE A 9 1.45 10.41 -1.31
N LEU A 10 1.60 11.11 -2.43
CA LEU A 10 1.40 12.55 -2.53
C LEU A 10 -0.04 12.85 -2.92
N LEU A 11 -0.68 13.69 -2.13
CA LEU A 11 -2.04 14.15 -2.33
C LEU A 11 -2.05 15.64 -2.70
N PRO A 12 -2.92 16.11 -3.61
CA PRO A 12 -3.08 17.54 -3.90
C PRO A 12 -3.41 18.35 -2.64
N LYS A 13 -3.03 19.63 -2.59
CA LYS A 13 -3.39 20.55 -1.48
C LYS A 13 -4.85 21.03 -1.56
N THR A 14 -5.81 20.10 -1.59
CA THR A 14 -7.26 20.40 -1.64
C THR A 14 -7.98 20.02 -0.34
N PRO A 15 -9.19 20.57 -0.07
CA PRO A 15 -9.98 20.20 1.10
C PRO A 15 -10.30 18.69 1.16
N GLU A 16 -10.58 18.06 0.03
CA GLU A 16 -10.91 16.63 -0.03
C GLU A 16 -9.69 15.77 0.33
N SER A 17 -8.51 16.17 -0.13
CA SER A 17 -7.24 15.52 0.20
C SER A 17 -6.88 15.65 1.68
N ARG A 18 -7.16 16.82 2.28
CA ARG A 18 -7.05 17.03 3.74
C ARG A 18 -8.00 16.11 4.50
N GLY A 19 -9.25 16.02 4.05
CA GLY A 19 -10.26 15.12 4.62
C GLY A 19 -9.82 13.66 4.55
N PHE A 20 -9.37 13.21 3.38
CA PHE A 20 -8.85 11.85 3.19
C PHE A 20 -7.67 11.55 4.13
N LEU A 21 -6.66 12.43 4.18
CA LEU A 21 -5.50 12.24 5.04
C LEU A 21 -5.88 12.23 6.53
N ALA A 22 -6.82 13.08 6.94
CA ALA A 22 -7.33 13.07 8.31
C ALA A 22 -8.03 11.74 8.65
N GLN A 23 -8.85 11.20 7.75
CA GLN A 23 -9.49 9.91 7.96
C GLN A 23 -8.47 8.75 7.97
N LEU A 24 -7.47 8.78 7.09
CA LEU A 24 -6.41 7.77 7.08
C LEU A 24 -5.61 7.76 8.39
N ARG A 25 -5.38 8.94 8.99
CA ARG A 25 -4.78 9.02 10.34
C ARG A 25 -5.65 8.40 11.41
N LEU A 26 -6.95 8.62 11.36
CA LEU A 26 -7.88 8.01 12.32
C LEU A 26 -7.90 6.49 12.15
N LEU A 27 -7.88 5.99 10.91
CA LEU A 27 -7.83 4.56 10.62
C LEU A 27 -6.59 3.89 11.22
N LEU A 28 -5.45 4.57 11.15
CA LEU A 28 -4.15 4.03 11.57
C LEU A 28 -3.70 4.55 12.94
N ALA A 29 -4.62 5.11 13.73
CA ALA A 29 -4.28 5.78 14.99
C ALA A 29 -3.63 4.86 16.02
N GLU A 30 -4.03 3.59 16.04
CA GLU A 30 -3.55 2.56 16.98
C GLU A 30 -2.36 1.75 16.41
N VAL A 31 -1.93 2.02 15.17
CA VAL A 31 -0.78 1.33 14.58
C VAL A 31 0.50 1.86 15.20
N ALA A 32 1.19 1.01 15.97
CA ALA A 32 2.30 1.41 16.86
C ALA A 32 3.49 2.12 16.17
N TYR A 33 3.65 1.93 14.85
CA TYR A 33 4.72 2.51 14.05
C TYR A 33 4.22 3.57 13.06
N ALA A 34 2.98 4.02 13.22
CA ALA A 34 2.43 5.17 12.54
C ALA A 34 2.76 6.45 13.32
N ASP A 35 3.55 7.34 12.72
CA ASP A 35 3.79 8.68 13.23
C ASP A 35 2.77 9.66 12.63
N LEU A 36 1.87 10.12 13.49
CA LEU A 36 0.81 11.09 13.18
C LEU A 36 1.26 12.54 13.43
N ALA A 37 2.43 12.76 14.05
CA ALA A 37 2.88 14.05 14.55
C ALA A 37 3.49 14.97 13.48
N GLY A 38 3.30 14.66 12.20
CA GLY A 38 3.86 15.37 11.05
C GLY A 38 3.47 16.85 10.96
N SER A 39 4.31 17.68 11.58
CA SER A 39 4.41 19.16 11.58
C SER A 39 3.27 19.91 12.26
N ALA A 40 3.45 20.19 13.57
CA ALA A 40 2.91 21.39 14.21
C ALA A 40 3.52 22.63 13.54
N GLY A 41 3.04 22.98 12.34
CA GLY A 41 3.17 24.33 11.80
C GLY A 41 2.40 25.29 12.71
N THR A 42 2.94 26.48 12.91
CA THR A 42 2.60 27.48 13.94
C THR A 42 1.15 28.02 13.94
N ASP A 43 0.20 27.40 13.25
CA ASP A 43 -1.21 27.79 13.22
C ASP A 43 -2.12 26.55 13.28
N GLY A 44 -2.29 25.96 14.47
CA GLY A 44 -3.45 25.13 14.86
C GLY A 44 -3.93 24.00 13.94
N GLY A 45 -3.16 23.62 12.93
CA GLY A 45 -3.57 22.71 11.86
C GLY A 45 -3.28 21.26 12.21
N VAL A 46 -4.26 20.39 11.98
CA VAL A 46 -4.04 18.94 11.86
C VAL A 46 -2.88 18.72 10.90
N GLY A 47 -1.89 17.90 11.29
CA GLY A 47 -0.64 17.75 10.53
C GLY A 47 -0.86 17.51 9.04
N ASP A 48 0.14 17.78 8.20
CA ASP A 48 0.05 17.60 6.75
C ASP A 48 0.77 16.30 6.28
N ARG A 49 1.30 15.50 7.21
CA ARG A 49 1.99 14.23 6.95
C ARG A 49 1.61 13.09 7.92
N LEU A 50 1.53 11.87 7.41
CA LEU A 50 1.46 10.61 8.15
C LEU A 50 2.65 9.75 7.67
N THR A 51 3.42 9.19 8.59
CA THR A 51 4.59 8.35 8.27
C THR A 51 4.42 6.97 8.88
N LEU A 52 4.67 5.91 8.11
CA LEU A 52 4.77 4.54 8.59
C LEU A 52 6.24 4.12 8.54
N THR A 53 6.83 3.87 9.71
CA THR A 53 8.22 3.42 9.82
C THR A 53 8.24 1.89 9.98
N PRO A 54 9.06 1.14 9.25
CA PRO A 54 9.19 -0.29 9.51
C PRO A 54 9.55 -0.56 10.97
N PRO A 55 8.78 -1.40 11.69
CA PRO A 55 9.06 -1.68 13.09
C PRO A 55 10.30 -2.59 13.25
N ARG A 56 10.58 -3.45 12.26
CA ARG A 56 11.75 -4.32 12.22
C ARG A 56 12.27 -4.53 10.77
N PRO A 57 13.60 -4.75 10.61
CA PRO A 57 14.65 -4.49 11.59
C PRO A 57 14.73 -2.99 11.95
N VAL A 58 15.46 -2.65 13.02
CA VAL A 58 15.62 -1.24 13.42
C VAL A 58 16.35 -0.49 12.31
N ASP A 59 15.97 0.77 12.07
CA ASP A 59 16.51 1.63 11.01
C ASP A 59 16.27 1.09 9.59
N ALA A 60 15.33 0.16 9.43
CA ALA A 60 15.02 -0.38 8.12
C ALA A 60 14.28 0.63 7.23
N LEU A 61 14.58 0.57 5.94
CA LEU A 61 14.02 1.43 4.90
C LEU A 61 13.47 0.58 3.75
N PRO A 62 12.47 1.07 3.00
CA PRO A 62 11.92 2.44 3.03
C PRO A 62 10.86 2.67 4.11
N VAL A 63 10.67 3.96 4.47
CA VAL A 63 9.48 4.44 5.17
C VAL A 63 8.38 4.78 4.16
N THR A 64 7.12 4.62 4.55
CA THR A 64 5.96 5.02 3.74
C THR A 64 5.37 6.32 4.27
N ASN A 65 5.09 7.27 3.38
CA ASN A 65 4.58 8.59 3.75
C ASN A 65 3.30 8.92 2.99
N PHE A 66 2.35 9.53 3.68
CA PHE A 66 1.17 10.16 3.10
C PHE A 66 1.25 11.64 3.41
N ARG A 67 1.24 12.49 2.39
CA ARG A 67 1.35 13.94 2.62
C ARG A 67 0.69 14.77 1.55
N LEU A 68 0.29 15.97 1.94
CA LEU A 68 -0.14 16.99 0.99
C LEU A 68 1.08 17.57 0.25
N ALA A 69 0.97 17.72 -1.06
CA ALA A 69 2.02 18.23 -1.93
C ALA A 69 1.45 19.11 -3.04
N ASP A 70 2.32 19.89 -3.68
CA ASP A 70 1.96 20.68 -4.86
C ASP A 70 1.92 19.78 -6.11
N VAL A 71 0.90 18.94 -6.17
CA VAL A 71 0.63 18.01 -7.27
C VAL A 71 -0.81 18.21 -7.78
N ALA A 72 -1.01 18.11 -9.08
CA ALA A 72 -2.33 18.32 -9.70
C ALA A 72 -3.29 17.14 -9.46
N ALA A 73 -2.76 15.94 -9.25
CA ALA A 73 -3.49 14.72 -8.98
C ALA A 73 -2.67 13.83 -8.02
N PRO A 74 -3.29 12.84 -7.35
CA PRO A 74 -2.53 11.90 -6.52
C PRO A 74 -1.44 11.19 -7.31
N GLN A 75 -0.31 10.95 -6.65
CA GLN A 75 0.80 10.18 -7.20
C GLN A 75 1.59 9.49 -6.09
N VAL A 76 2.26 8.40 -6.43
CA VAL A 76 3.26 7.76 -5.56
C VAL A 76 4.64 8.16 -6.07
N ALA A 77 5.44 8.81 -5.25
CA ALA A 77 6.79 9.22 -5.57
C ALA A 77 7.80 8.42 -4.75
N PHE A 78 8.91 8.06 -5.39
CA PHE A 78 10.04 7.39 -4.77
C PHE A 78 11.16 8.44 -4.65
N ASP A 79 11.85 8.51 -3.51
CA ASP A 79 12.91 9.50 -3.29
C ASP A 79 14.13 9.31 -4.20
N THR A 80 14.17 8.20 -4.93
CA THR A 80 15.12 7.87 -6.01
C THR A 80 14.77 8.50 -7.37
N GLY A 81 13.66 9.26 -7.44
CA GLY A 81 13.29 10.09 -8.59
C GLY A 81 12.18 9.51 -9.49
N GLN A 82 11.82 8.24 -9.34
CA GLN A 82 10.66 7.66 -10.03
C GLN A 82 9.34 8.16 -9.42
N SER A 83 8.27 8.16 -10.22
CA SER A 83 6.92 8.43 -9.73
C SER A 83 5.86 7.73 -10.57
N ILE A 84 4.79 7.30 -9.91
CA ILE A 84 3.59 6.71 -10.50
C ILE A 84 2.41 7.67 -10.26
N GLY A 85 1.97 8.35 -11.31
CA GLY A 85 0.83 9.26 -11.25
C GLY A 85 -0.46 8.62 -11.76
N VAL A 86 -1.57 9.31 -11.52
CA VAL A 86 -2.81 9.07 -12.25
C VAL A 86 -2.61 9.48 -13.71
N GLY A 87 -2.28 8.52 -14.58
CA GLY A 87 -2.08 8.76 -16.00
C GLY A 87 -3.33 9.37 -16.64
N GLY A 88 -3.17 10.52 -17.32
CA GLY A 88 -4.27 11.26 -17.95
C GLY A 88 -5.09 10.39 -18.89
N SER A 89 -6.34 10.11 -18.50
CA SER A 89 -7.28 9.35 -19.32
C SER A 89 -7.74 10.21 -20.49
N THR A 90 -7.36 9.87 -21.72
CA THR A 90 -7.91 10.46 -22.95
C THR A 90 -8.90 9.54 -23.67
N GLY A 91 -9.29 8.41 -23.06
CA GLY A 91 -10.27 7.46 -23.62
C GLY A 91 -11.58 7.41 -22.83
N PRO A 92 -12.72 7.08 -23.48
CA PRO A 92 -13.99 6.88 -22.79
C PRO A 92 -13.90 5.76 -21.74
N LEU A 93 -14.51 6.01 -20.58
CA LEU A 93 -14.53 5.16 -19.40
C LEU A 93 -15.70 4.17 -19.46
N ASP A 94 -15.76 3.33 -20.49
CA ASP A 94 -16.89 2.42 -20.71
C ASP A 94 -16.56 0.98 -20.25
N SER A 95 -16.29 0.74 -18.96
CA SER A 95 -16.29 -0.60 -18.31
C SER A 95 -15.91 -0.56 -16.82
N PRO A 96 -16.30 -1.58 -16.01
CA PRO A 96 -16.66 -1.39 -14.61
C PRO A 96 -15.44 -1.17 -13.71
N THR A 97 -15.32 0.05 -13.21
CA THR A 97 -14.71 0.28 -11.90
C THR A 97 -15.47 -0.56 -10.88
N LEU A 98 -14.79 -1.23 -9.94
CA LEU A 98 -15.46 -1.83 -8.79
C LEU A 98 -16.34 -0.73 -8.17
N PRO A 99 -17.67 -0.93 -8.04
CA PRO A 99 -18.54 0.12 -7.56
C PRO A 99 -18.21 0.37 -6.10
N ALA A 100 -17.46 1.45 -5.83
CA ALA A 100 -17.20 1.90 -4.49
C ALA A 100 -18.46 2.54 -3.93
N SER A 101 -18.94 2.00 -2.81
CA SER A 101 -20.08 2.55 -2.05
C SER A 101 -19.68 2.94 -0.63
N VAL A 102 -18.48 2.58 -0.18
CA VAL A 102 -17.99 2.84 1.17
C VAL A 102 -17.14 4.11 1.18
N GLU A 103 -17.56 5.13 1.92
CA GLU A 103 -16.74 6.29 2.18
C GLU A 103 -15.59 5.93 3.14
N LEU A 104 -14.42 6.58 3.02
CA LEU A 104 -13.30 6.32 3.94
C LEU A 104 -13.69 6.59 5.41
N ALA A 105 -14.54 7.57 5.68
CA ALA A 105 -15.04 7.84 7.03
C ALA A 105 -15.90 6.69 7.58
N ASP A 106 -16.65 5.99 6.72
CA ASP A 106 -17.41 4.80 7.11
C ASP A 106 -16.50 3.61 7.37
N LEU A 107 -15.46 3.42 6.55
CA LEU A 107 -14.41 2.42 6.81
C LEU A 107 -13.77 2.64 8.18
N VAL A 108 -13.33 3.87 8.48
CA VAL A 108 -12.74 4.28 9.77
C VAL A 108 -13.68 3.94 10.92
N ARG A 109 -14.95 4.32 10.82
CA ARG A 109 -15.94 4.09 11.87
C ARG A 109 -16.18 2.60 12.13
N ARG A 110 -16.27 1.80 11.07
CA ARG A 110 -16.53 0.34 11.17
C ARG A 110 -15.33 -0.43 11.69
N LEU A 111 -14.10 0.02 11.42
CA LEU A 111 -12.85 -0.61 11.84
C LEU A 111 -12.20 0.04 13.07
N ALA A 112 -12.89 0.96 13.75
CA ALA A 112 -12.33 1.67 14.89
C ALA A 112 -11.85 0.69 15.98
N GLY A 113 -10.55 0.75 16.30
CA GLY A 113 -9.91 -0.12 17.31
C GLY A 113 -9.54 -1.53 16.81
N HIS A 114 -9.81 -1.86 15.55
CA HIS A 114 -9.57 -3.20 15.00
C HIS A 114 -8.34 -3.31 14.09
N VAL A 115 -7.81 -2.18 13.60
CA VAL A 115 -6.60 -2.17 12.76
C VAL A 115 -5.36 -2.33 13.63
N GLN A 116 -4.68 -3.47 13.50
CA GLN A 116 -3.50 -3.82 14.30
C GLN A 116 -2.20 -3.33 13.66
N ARG A 117 -2.10 -3.43 12.34
CA ARG A 117 -0.92 -3.05 11.56
C ARG A 117 -1.26 -2.88 10.07
N VAL A 118 -0.41 -2.15 9.36
CA VAL A 118 -0.38 -2.13 7.90
C VAL A 118 0.48 -3.30 7.43
N ASP A 119 -0.08 -4.19 6.63
CA ASP A 119 0.69 -5.26 6.01
C ASP A 119 1.64 -4.65 4.99
N HIS A 120 1.07 -4.14 3.89
CA HIS A 120 1.76 -3.38 2.86
C HIS A 120 0.86 -2.28 2.30
N THR A 121 1.50 -1.31 1.65
CA THR A 121 0.82 -0.39 0.73
C THR A 121 1.18 -0.77 -0.68
N GLY A 122 0.42 -0.37 -1.70
CA GLY A 122 0.75 -0.78 -3.05
C GLY A 122 0.10 0.04 -4.15
N VAL A 123 0.60 -0.19 -5.36
CA VAL A 123 0.02 0.36 -6.58
C VAL A 123 -0.17 -0.74 -7.61
N ASN A 124 -1.40 -0.86 -8.11
CA ASN A 124 -1.73 -1.78 -9.18
C ASN A 124 -1.84 -0.99 -10.47
N LEU A 125 -0.96 -1.29 -11.41
CA LEU A 125 -0.85 -0.64 -12.69
C LEU A 125 -1.57 -1.45 -13.77
N PRO A 126 -2.51 -0.84 -14.52
CA PRO A 126 -3.20 -1.54 -15.59
C PRO A 126 -2.22 -1.85 -16.73
N SER A 127 -2.07 -3.13 -17.07
CA SER A 127 -1.15 -3.58 -18.11
C SER A 127 -1.52 -3.06 -19.49
N CYS A 128 -2.81 -2.81 -19.72
CA CYS A 128 -3.27 -2.18 -20.97
C CYS A 128 -2.80 -0.72 -21.14
N ARG A 129 -2.30 -0.07 -20.09
CA ARG A 129 -1.74 1.29 -20.13
C ARG A 129 -0.25 1.35 -19.76
N THR A 130 0.31 0.24 -19.31
CA THR A 130 1.71 0.13 -18.89
C THR A 130 2.45 -0.73 -19.90
N SER A 131 3.27 -0.10 -20.75
CA SER A 131 4.06 -0.88 -21.71
C SER A 131 5.00 -1.84 -20.99
N ALA A 132 5.28 -3.02 -21.57
CA ALA A 132 6.21 -3.98 -20.99
C ALA A 132 7.58 -3.36 -20.66
N LYS A 133 8.09 -2.48 -21.53
CA LYS A 133 9.32 -1.72 -21.26
C LYS A 133 9.17 -0.77 -20.07
N GLY A 134 8.07 -0.02 -20.01
CA GLY A 134 7.81 0.90 -18.89
C GLY A 134 7.67 0.16 -17.55
N TRP A 135 7.05 -1.01 -17.54
CA TRP A 135 7.00 -1.91 -16.40
C TRP A 135 8.40 -2.37 -15.97
N GLN A 136 9.19 -2.90 -16.91
CA GLN A 136 10.57 -3.35 -16.66
C GLN A 136 11.48 -2.22 -16.17
N ASP A 137 11.39 -1.03 -16.76
CA ASP A 137 12.18 0.14 -16.35
C ASP A 137 11.81 0.58 -14.92
N LEU A 138 10.52 0.54 -14.55
CA LEU A 138 10.05 0.86 -13.20
C LEU A 138 10.53 -0.18 -12.18
N VAL A 139 10.33 -1.47 -12.45
CA VAL A 139 10.76 -2.57 -11.58
C VAL A 139 12.28 -2.55 -11.40
N GLY A 140 13.03 -2.45 -12.50
CA GLY A 140 14.50 -2.37 -12.45
C GLY A 140 15.00 -1.14 -11.70
N GLY A 141 14.34 0.01 -11.87
CA GLY A 141 14.66 1.24 -11.14
C GLY A 141 14.50 1.08 -9.63
N LEU A 142 13.38 0.51 -9.17
CA LEU A 142 13.13 0.25 -7.76
C LEU A 142 14.05 -0.86 -7.20
N ALA A 143 14.23 -1.95 -7.94
CA ALA A 143 15.09 -3.06 -7.54
C ALA A 143 16.56 -2.63 -7.39
N SER A 144 17.04 -1.69 -8.21
CA SER A 144 18.42 -1.19 -8.12
C SER A 144 18.72 -0.38 -6.85
N THR A 145 17.70 0.05 -6.11
CA THR A 145 17.83 0.93 -4.94
C THR A 145 17.18 0.36 -3.68
N SER A 146 16.55 -0.81 -3.77
CA SER A 146 15.82 -1.44 -2.67
C SER A 146 16.00 -2.96 -2.65
N THR A 147 15.52 -3.59 -1.58
CA THR A 147 15.40 -5.05 -1.49
C THR A 147 14.04 -5.46 -2.04
N MET A 148 13.95 -5.54 -3.37
CA MET A 148 12.75 -5.93 -4.11
C MET A 148 12.84 -7.39 -4.53
N TYR A 149 11.76 -8.15 -4.36
CA TYR A 149 11.72 -9.58 -4.64
C TYR A 149 10.51 -9.92 -5.50
N SER A 150 10.65 -10.95 -6.33
CA SER A 150 9.57 -11.46 -7.18
C SER A 150 8.56 -12.25 -6.35
N TYR A 151 7.31 -12.29 -6.80
CA TYR A 151 6.34 -13.21 -6.23
C TYR A 151 6.70 -14.66 -6.58
N PRO A 152 6.64 -15.65 -5.66
CA PRO A 152 7.19 -16.99 -5.87
C PRO A 152 6.51 -17.80 -6.98
N THR A 153 5.23 -17.55 -7.24
CA THR A 153 4.46 -18.26 -8.26
C THR A 153 4.55 -17.63 -9.65
N GLY A 154 5.32 -16.54 -9.79
CA GLY A 154 5.67 -15.93 -11.08
C GLY A 154 4.75 -14.80 -11.54
N GLU A 155 3.72 -14.48 -10.77
CA GLU A 155 2.89 -13.30 -10.96
C GLU A 155 3.74 -12.03 -10.87
N GLU A 156 3.38 -11.01 -11.65
CA GLU A 156 4.07 -9.72 -11.71
C GLU A 156 3.67 -8.82 -10.54
N TRP A 157 3.78 -9.35 -9.32
CA TRP A 157 3.47 -8.71 -8.04
C TRP A 157 4.71 -8.61 -7.14
N PRO A 158 5.80 -7.97 -7.60
CA PRO A 158 6.98 -7.83 -6.78
C PRO A 158 6.74 -6.94 -5.56
N PHE A 159 7.41 -7.27 -4.46
CA PHE A 159 7.35 -6.50 -3.22
C PHE A 159 8.70 -5.93 -2.84
N VAL A 160 8.68 -4.75 -2.24
CA VAL A 160 9.83 -4.17 -1.52
C VAL A 160 9.73 -4.55 -0.05
N LEU A 161 10.73 -5.29 0.43
CA LEU A 161 10.91 -5.54 1.85
C LEU A 161 11.74 -4.41 2.47
N PRO A 162 11.45 -4.02 3.73
CA PRO A 162 12.32 -3.12 4.46
C PRO A 162 13.63 -3.86 4.81
N SER A 163 14.75 -3.17 4.62
CA SER A 163 16.09 -3.73 4.85
C SER A 163 16.99 -2.79 5.65
N THR A 164 18.12 -3.25 6.14
CA THR A 164 19.24 -2.38 6.52
C THR A 164 20.08 -2.01 5.29
N GLU A 165 21.06 -1.13 5.46
CA GLU A 165 22.02 -0.84 4.37
C GLU A 165 22.89 -2.06 4.01
N GLU A 166 23.26 -2.87 5.01
CA GLU A 166 24.01 -4.11 4.82
C GLU A 166 23.19 -5.15 4.04
N GLU A 167 21.92 -5.33 4.40
CA GLU A 167 21.01 -6.23 3.69
C GLU A 167 20.72 -5.78 2.25
N LEU A 168 20.70 -4.46 2.01
CA LEU A 168 20.62 -3.95 0.65
C LEU A 168 21.86 -4.33 -0.17
N ALA A 169 23.05 -4.28 0.42
CA ALA A 169 24.30 -4.61 -0.29
C ALA A 169 24.40 -6.09 -0.65
N ASP A 170 24.03 -6.99 0.27
CA ASP A 170 24.19 -8.43 0.11
C ASP A 170 22.84 -9.13 -0.15
N ASP A 171 22.07 -9.37 0.91
CA ASP A 171 20.69 -9.85 0.87
C ASP A 171 20.11 -9.88 2.31
N ILE A 172 18.80 -10.05 2.44
CA ILE A 172 18.14 -10.33 3.73
C ILE A 172 18.44 -11.78 4.14
N ARG A 173 18.91 -11.98 5.38
CA ARG A 173 19.17 -13.32 5.95
C ARG A 173 18.48 -13.57 7.29
N GLU A 174 17.94 -12.51 7.90
CA GLU A 174 17.25 -12.58 9.18
C GLU A 174 15.76 -12.29 9.01
N PHE A 175 14.95 -13.30 9.33
CA PHE A 175 13.49 -13.24 9.20
C PHE A 175 12.88 -12.92 10.56
N VAL A 176 12.43 -11.68 10.70
CA VAL A 176 11.93 -11.13 11.97
C VAL A 176 10.50 -10.63 11.77
N VAL A 177 9.63 -10.93 12.74
CA VAL A 177 8.25 -10.42 12.76
C VAL A 177 8.28 -8.89 12.76
N GLY A 178 7.44 -8.27 11.92
CA GLY A 178 7.46 -6.82 11.70
C GLY A 178 8.28 -6.39 10.46
N ARG A 179 8.86 -7.33 9.69
CA ARG A 179 9.54 -7.04 8.41
C ARG A 179 8.56 -6.98 7.24
N GLU A 180 7.26 -7.17 7.45
CA GLU A 180 6.27 -7.34 6.36
C GLU A 180 6.51 -6.38 5.18
N PRO A 181 6.24 -6.83 3.95
CA PRO A 181 6.46 -6.02 2.76
C PRO A 181 5.94 -4.60 2.93
N ARG A 182 6.70 -3.57 2.55
CA ARG A 182 6.24 -2.19 2.72
C ARG A 182 5.52 -1.66 1.48
N PHE A 183 5.89 -2.20 0.33
CA PHE A 183 5.33 -1.79 -0.94
C PHE A 183 5.13 -2.96 -1.89
N GLU A 184 3.92 -3.11 -2.40
CA GLU A 184 3.58 -4.02 -3.49
C GLU A 184 3.41 -3.22 -4.78
N LEU A 185 3.98 -3.73 -5.87
CA LEU A 185 3.72 -3.22 -7.21
C LEU A 185 3.09 -4.34 -8.04
N VAL A 186 1.90 -4.12 -8.60
CA VAL A 186 1.16 -5.15 -9.35
C VAL A 186 1.02 -4.72 -10.80
N HIS A 187 1.39 -5.58 -11.74
CA HIS A 187 1.04 -5.41 -13.15
C HIS A 187 -0.27 -6.15 -13.46
N ASP A 188 -1.37 -5.40 -13.49
CA ASP A 188 -2.71 -5.97 -13.47
C ASP A 188 -3.37 -5.96 -14.86
N GLN A 189 -3.73 -7.14 -15.36
CA GLN A 189 -4.38 -7.31 -16.67
C GLN A 189 -5.87 -6.94 -16.71
N TRP A 190 -6.52 -6.91 -15.55
CA TRP A 190 -7.95 -6.65 -15.40
C TRP A 190 -8.25 -5.19 -15.12
N LEU A 191 -7.34 -4.46 -14.50
CA LEU A 191 -7.50 -3.03 -14.28
C LEU A 191 -7.43 -2.23 -15.59
N ARG A 192 -8.10 -1.08 -15.57
CA ARG A 192 -8.06 -0.05 -16.63
C ARG A 192 -7.57 1.30 -16.11
N GLN A 193 -7.41 1.44 -14.80
CA GLN A 193 -6.90 2.63 -14.13
C GLN A 193 -5.93 2.19 -13.03
N PRO A 194 -4.92 3.02 -12.69
CA PRO A 194 -4.13 2.79 -11.48
C PRO A 194 -5.02 2.63 -10.26
N GLN A 195 -4.62 1.72 -9.37
CA GLN A 195 -5.27 1.50 -8.08
C GLN A 195 -4.26 1.68 -6.96
N TRP A 196 -4.63 2.42 -5.93
CA TRP A 196 -3.93 2.36 -4.64
C TRP A 196 -4.52 1.25 -3.80
N GLN A 197 -3.65 0.43 -3.22
CA GLN A 197 -4.01 -0.70 -2.39
C GLN A 197 -3.42 -0.51 -1.00
N PHE A 198 -4.22 -0.76 0.01
CA PHE A 198 -3.81 -0.75 1.41
C PHE A 198 -4.21 -2.06 2.06
N ALA A 199 -3.25 -2.93 2.33
CA ALA A 199 -3.50 -4.16 3.04
C ALA A 199 -3.36 -3.92 4.56
N LEU A 200 -4.42 -4.22 5.30
CA LEU A 200 -4.50 -3.97 6.74
C LEU A 200 -4.75 -5.29 7.48
N TRP A 201 -3.98 -5.53 8.52
CA TRP A 201 -4.28 -6.60 9.46
C TRP A 201 -5.27 -6.15 10.51
N THR A 202 -6.29 -6.98 10.71
CA THR A 202 -7.32 -6.76 11.72
C THR A 202 -7.33 -7.89 12.76
N ASP A 203 -7.89 -7.63 13.93
CA ASP A 203 -8.18 -8.64 14.94
C ASP A 203 -9.56 -9.31 14.74
N LEU A 204 -10.21 -9.04 13.60
CA LEU A 204 -11.54 -9.50 13.25
C LEU A 204 -11.48 -10.82 12.47
N THR A 205 -12.38 -11.73 12.81
CA THR A 205 -12.58 -12.97 12.05
C THR A 205 -13.18 -12.69 10.67
N ARG A 206 -13.13 -13.70 9.80
CA ARG A 206 -13.79 -13.66 8.50
C ARG A 206 -15.27 -13.31 8.58
N ALA A 207 -16.01 -13.99 9.46
CA ALA A 207 -17.45 -13.76 9.62
C ALA A 207 -17.75 -12.31 10.09
N GLU A 208 -16.91 -11.74 10.96
CA GLU A 208 -17.06 -10.36 11.42
C GLU A 208 -16.79 -9.37 10.29
N LEU A 209 -15.72 -9.54 9.52
CA LEU A 209 -15.40 -8.66 8.38
C LEU A 209 -16.44 -8.76 7.25
N GLU A 210 -16.93 -9.96 6.93
CA GLU A 210 -18.01 -10.15 5.96
C GLU A 210 -19.33 -9.53 6.45
N SER A 211 -19.61 -9.57 7.76
CA SER A 211 -20.77 -8.89 8.35
C SER A 211 -20.61 -7.36 8.37
N LEU A 212 -19.40 -6.85 8.57
CA LEU A 212 -19.13 -5.41 8.55
C LEU A 212 -19.15 -4.83 7.13
N PHE A 213 -18.76 -5.63 6.13
CA PHE A 213 -18.71 -5.24 4.73
C PHE A 213 -19.35 -6.32 3.85
N PRO A 214 -20.69 -6.45 3.88
CA PRO A 214 -21.41 -7.42 3.05
C PRO A 214 -21.30 -7.06 1.57
N GLU A 215 -21.61 -8.00 0.67
CA GLU A 215 -21.73 -7.66 -0.75
C GLU A 215 -22.91 -6.69 -0.98
N PRO A 216 -22.77 -5.69 -1.88
CA PRO A 216 -21.63 -5.43 -2.76
C PRO A 216 -20.55 -4.49 -2.17
N GLU A 217 -20.67 -4.06 -0.91
CA GLU A 217 -19.75 -3.09 -0.28
C GLU A 217 -18.35 -3.67 -0.09
N GLY A 218 -18.28 -4.93 0.33
CA GLY A 218 -17.06 -5.73 0.34
C GLY A 218 -17.16 -6.87 -0.66
N LEU A 219 -16.03 -7.31 -1.18
CA LEU A 219 -15.93 -8.44 -2.10
C LEU A 219 -14.72 -9.30 -1.79
N THR A 220 -14.66 -10.44 -2.47
CA THR A 220 -13.62 -11.42 -2.25
C THR A 220 -13.09 -11.90 -3.60
N PHE A 221 -11.77 -11.97 -3.75
CA PHE A 221 -11.17 -12.65 -4.91
C PHE A 221 -11.19 -14.16 -4.66
N PRO A 222 -11.67 -14.99 -5.61
CA PRO A 222 -11.84 -16.43 -5.39
C PRO A 222 -10.59 -17.11 -4.83
N ASP A 223 -9.41 -16.80 -5.35
CA ASP A 223 -8.14 -17.42 -4.95
C ASP A 223 -7.59 -16.88 -3.63
N LEU A 224 -8.15 -15.78 -3.11
CA LEU A 224 -7.70 -15.09 -1.88
C LEU A 224 -8.82 -15.05 -0.84
N ALA A 225 -9.83 -15.91 -1.00
CA ALA A 225 -11.07 -15.85 -0.22
C ALA A 225 -10.93 -16.16 1.25
N GLU A 226 -9.87 -16.87 1.61
CA GLU A 226 -9.53 -17.18 3.00
C GLU A 226 -8.53 -16.20 3.61
N ILE A 227 -8.07 -15.20 2.85
CA ILE A 227 -6.97 -14.32 3.27
C ILE A 227 -7.50 -12.94 3.70
N PHE A 228 -8.31 -12.30 2.86
CA PHE A 228 -8.80 -10.94 3.15
C PHE A 228 -10.14 -10.61 2.50
N ARG A 229 -10.80 -9.59 3.06
CA ARG A 229 -11.98 -8.93 2.48
C ARG A 229 -11.55 -7.65 1.76
N VAL A 230 -11.93 -7.48 0.51
CA VAL A 230 -11.63 -6.29 -0.29
C VAL A 230 -12.74 -5.25 -0.14
N VAL A 231 -12.38 -4.01 0.18
CA VAL A 231 -13.31 -2.88 0.31
C VAL A 231 -12.84 -1.72 -0.59
N PRO A 232 -13.44 -1.56 -1.78
CA PRO A 232 -13.24 -0.36 -2.60
C PRO A 232 -13.84 0.86 -1.92
N ILE A 233 -13.11 1.97 -1.89
CA ILE A 233 -13.58 3.20 -1.23
C ILE A 233 -13.91 4.31 -2.22
N VAL A 234 -14.91 5.12 -1.87
CA VAL A 234 -15.26 6.33 -2.60
C VAL A 234 -14.16 7.38 -2.40
N HIS A 235 -13.79 8.06 -3.49
CA HIS A 235 -12.77 9.10 -3.46
C HIS A 235 -13.00 10.12 -4.60
N PRO A 236 -12.45 11.35 -4.50
CA PRO A 236 -12.74 12.42 -5.44
C PRO A 236 -11.85 12.42 -6.70
N TRP A 237 -10.80 11.61 -6.75
CA TRP A 237 -9.77 11.70 -7.80
C TRP A 237 -10.12 10.89 -9.06
N PRO A 238 -10.37 11.53 -10.21
CA PRO A 238 -10.68 10.82 -11.45
C PRO A 238 -9.46 10.07 -11.97
N GLY A 239 -9.66 8.87 -12.52
CA GLY A 239 -8.58 8.06 -13.10
C GLY A 239 -7.77 7.26 -12.08
N LEU A 240 -8.12 7.33 -10.80
CA LEU A 240 -7.61 6.50 -9.72
C LEU A 240 -8.73 5.57 -9.25
N THR A 241 -8.36 4.43 -8.68
CA THR A 241 -9.21 3.67 -7.77
C THR A 241 -8.48 3.46 -6.46
N ILE A 242 -9.20 3.27 -5.35
CA ILE A 242 -8.58 2.98 -4.06
C ILE A 242 -9.32 1.81 -3.41
N ARG A 243 -8.57 0.85 -2.88
CA ARG A 243 -9.13 -0.28 -2.11
C ARG A 243 -8.34 -0.55 -0.84
N PHE A 244 -9.03 -1.14 0.12
CA PHE A 244 -8.45 -1.70 1.33
C PHE A 244 -8.65 -3.21 1.32
N ASP A 245 -7.56 -3.94 1.52
CA ASP A 245 -7.56 -5.40 1.62
C ASP A 245 -7.45 -5.73 3.12
N LEU A 246 -8.57 -6.12 3.73
CA LEU A 246 -8.71 -6.32 5.17
C LEU A 246 -8.43 -7.79 5.51
N CYS A 247 -7.21 -8.07 5.97
CA CYS A 247 -6.78 -9.42 6.36
C CYS A 247 -7.58 -9.90 7.57
N TYR A 248 -8.04 -11.15 7.47
CA TYR A 248 -8.70 -11.82 8.58
C TYR A 248 -7.71 -12.12 9.69
N ARG A 249 -8.18 -12.15 10.94
CA ARG A 249 -7.39 -12.64 12.07
C ARG A 249 -6.91 -14.06 11.77
N VAL A 250 -5.61 -14.28 11.93
CA VAL A 250 -4.98 -15.60 11.95
C VAL A 250 -4.64 -15.92 13.41
N ASP A 251 -5.18 -17.03 13.92
CA ASP A 251 -5.00 -17.43 15.33
C ASP A 251 -3.68 -18.19 15.56
N ASP A 252 -3.08 -18.72 14.51
CA ASP A 252 -1.76 -19.36 14.54
C ASP A 252 -0.66 -18.28 14.55
N GLY A 253 0.40 -18.51 15.31
CA GLY A 253 1.49 -17.54 15.53
C GLY A 253 2.16 -17.03 14.23
N PRO A 254 3.21 -16.19 14.35
CA PRO A 254 3.73 -15.44 13.22
C PRO A 254 4.07 -16.36 12.03
N SER A 255 3.46 -16.06 10.90
CA SER A 255 3.62 -16.78 9.63
C SER A 255 4.89 -16.37 8.90
N ASP A 256 5.36 -17.19 7.96
CA ASP A 256 6.49 -16.84 7.06
C ASP A 256 6.22 -15.51 6.32
N TRP A 257 4.94 -15.17 6.10
CA TRP A 257 4.51 -13.88 5.56
C TRP A 257 4.95 -12.71 6.44
N GLU A 258 4.71 -12.80 7.75
CA GLU A 258 5.01 -11.74 8.72
C GLU A 258 6.51 -11.47 8.90
N THR A 259 7.34 -12.46 8.54
CA THR A 259 8.80 -12.36 8.60
C THR A 259 9.44 -12.01 7.25
N GLY A 260 8.66 -12.08 6.16
CA GLY A 260 9.12 -11.91 4.78
C GLY A 260 9.92 -13.10 4.23
N GLU A 261 10.07 -14.18 4.99
CA GLU A 261 10.92 -15.33 4.63
C GLU A 261 10.51 -15.98 3.32
N TRP A 262 9.21 -16.18 3.13
CA TRP A 262 8.64 -16.81 1.94
C TRP A 262 9.08 -16.12 0.64
N LEU A 263 9.15 -14.79 0.65
CA LEU A 263 9.48 -14.00 -0.54
C LEU A 263 10.98 -14.02 -0.83
N VAL A 264 11.80 -13.92 0.22
CA VAL A 264 13.27 -13.99 0.09
C VAL A 264 13.70 -15.38 -0.36
N THR A 265 13.11 -16.43 0.21
CA THR A 265 13.53 -17.82 -0.04
C THR A 265 12.94 -18.41 -1.31
N ALA A 266 11.68 -18.14 -1.62
CA ALA A 266 11.00 -18.72 -2.77
C ALA A 266 10.85 -17.76 -3.96
N GLY A 267 10.73 -16.46 -3.73
CA GLY A 267 10.55 -15.44 -4.77
C GLY A 267 11.85 -15.03 -5.45
N GLY A 268 12.89 -14.82 -4.65
CA GLY A 268 14.21 -14.43 -5.11
C GLY A 268 14.32 -12.93 -5.42
N ARG A 269 15.50 -12.37 -5.15
CA ARG A 269 15.77 -10.95 -5.28
C ARG A 269 15.84 -10.51 -6.74
N ILE A 270 15.17 -9.42 -7.07
CA ILE A 270 15.26 -8.75 -8.37
C ILE A 270 16.53 -7.87 -8.35
N ARG A 271 17.34 -7.95 -9.41
CA ARG A 271 18.61 -7.21 -9.55
C ARG A 271 18.67 -6.44 -10.86
#